data_AF-A0A355SDG9-F1
#
_entry.id   AF-A0A355SDG9-F1
#
_cell.length_a   1.000
_cell.length_b   1.000
_cell.length_c   1.000
_cell.angle_alpha   90.00
_cell.angle_beta   90.00
_cell.angle_gamma   90.00
#
_symmetry.space_group_name_H-M   'P 1'
#
loop_
_entity.id
_entity.type
_entity.pdbx_description
1 polymer ?
#
loop_
_entity_poly.entity_id
_entity_poly.type
_entity_poly.pdbx_seq_one_letter_code
_entity_poly.pdbx_strand_id
1 'polypeptide(L)'
;VNLLRPTSGQIIFEGHDITKLNKKEQRRFHKNIQIIFQDPYASLDPRMTIGDIIAEPIKINNIAKGAEVEKRVQKLLDYVGLASYHRNRYPHEFSG
;
A
#
# COMPACT_ATOMS: atom_id res chain seq x y z
N VAL A 1 5.48 -6.62 -6.72
CA VAL A 1 6.66 -6.95 -7.57
C VAL A 1 6.43 -8.27 -8.29
N ASN A 2 6.85 -8.38 -9.56
CA ASN A 2 6.43 -9.43 -10.50
C ASN A 2 4.95 -9.29 -10.95
N LEU A 3 4.51 -8.06 -11.24
CA LEU A 3 3.19 -7.77 -11.84
C LEU A 3 3.07 -8.42 -13.24
N LEU A 4 4.18 -8.44 -13.96
CA LEU A 4 4.38 -9.16 -15.21
C LEU A 4 5.63 -10.03 -15.04
N ARG A 5 5.57 -11.29 -15.49
CA ARG A 5 6.72 -12.18 -15.48
C ARG A 5 7.70 -11.78 -16.58
N PRO A 6 8.98 -11.52 -16.26
CA PRO A 6 9.99 -11.29 -17.29
C PRO A 6 10.10 -12.50 -18.21
N THR A 7 10.20 -12.26 -19.52
CA THR A 7 10.41 -13.33 -20.52
C THR A 7 11.82 -13.93 -20.39
N SER A 8 12.81 -13.09 -20.05
CA SER A 8 14.19 -13.49 -19.77
C SER A 8 14.87 -12.46 -18.87
N GLY A 9 16.06 -12.80 -18.36
CA GLY A 9 16.85 -11.93 -17.48
C GLY A 9 16.56 -12.13 -15.99
N GLN A 10 17.17 -11.27 -15.18
CA GLN A 10 17.06 -11.28 -13.72
C GLN A 10 16.83 -9.86 -13.21
N ILE A 11 16.14 -9.74 -12.08
CA ILE A 11 15.92 -8.47 -11.39
C ILE A 11 16.56 -8.63 -10.02
N ILE A 12 17.58 -7.83 -9.73
CA ILE A 12 18.30 -7.88 -8.46
C ILE A 12 17.84 -6.72 -7.59
N PHE A 13 17.40 -7.04 -6.37
CA PHE A 13 17.08 -6.05 -5.35
C PHE A 13 17.74 -6.44 -4.04
N GLU A 14 18.49 -5.52 -3.42
CA GLU A 14 19.27 -5.79 -2.19
C GLU A 14 20.11 -7.08 -2.28
N GLY A 15 20.74 -7.33 -3.44
CA GLY A 15 21.56 -8.53 -3.69
C GLY A 15 20.78 -9.83 -3.93
N HIS A 16 19.45 -9.81 -3.95
CA HIS A 16 18.62 -10.99 -4.18
C HIS A 16 17.97 -10.96 -5.56
N ASP A 17 18.02 -12.08 -6.29
CA ASP A 17 17.29 -12.26 -7.54
C ASP A 17 15.80 -12.51 -7.26
N ILE A 18 15.00 -11.48 -7.49
CA ILE A 18 13.58 -11.50 -7.14
C ILE A 18 12.71 -12.21 -8.18
N THR A 19 13.28 -12.57 -9.33
CA THR A 19 12.56 -13.30 -10.39
C THR A 19 12.31 -14.76 -10.03
N LYS A 20 13.10 -15.31 -9.10
CA LYS A 20 13.07 -16.71 -8.70
C LYS A 20 12.38 -16.97 -7.35
N LEU A 21 11.86 -15.93 -6.70
CA LEU A 21 11.21 -16.06 -5.40
C LEU A 21 9.93 -16.91 -5.51
N ASN A 22 9.75 -17.84 -4.58
CA ASN A 22 8.50 -18.59 -4.44
C ASN A 22 7.38 -17.69 -3.85
N LYS A 23 6.13 -18.18 -3.84
CA LYS A 23 4.97 -17.39 -3.37
C LYS A 23 5.14 -16.85 -1.94
N LYS A 24 5.74 -17.62 -1.04
CA LYS A 24 5.94 -17.24 0.37
C LYS A 24 6.98 -16.13 0.48
N GLU A 25 8.08 -16.27 -0.24
CA GLU A 25 9.15 -15.27 -0.32
C GLU A 25 8.66 -13.97 -0.96
N GLN A 26 7.91 -14.07 -2.08
CA GLN A 26 7.27 -12.92 -2.72
C GLN A 26 6.38 -12.15 -1.76
N ARG A 27 5.57 -12.84 -0.94
CA ARG A 27 4.69 -12.21 0.05
C ARG A 27 5.47 -11.45 1.12
N ARG A 28 6.60 -12.00 1.59
CA ARG A 28 7.49 -11.32 2.53
C ARG A 28 8.13 -10.11 1.87
N PHE A 29 8.55 -10.26 0.62
CA PHE A 29 9.21 -9.23 -0.16
C PHE A 29 8.29 -8.04 -0.52
N HIS A 30 7.01 -8.29 -0.80
CA HIS A 30 6.01 -7.23 -1.05
C HIS A 30 5.79 -6.30 0.15
N LYS A 31 6.26 -6.65 1.36
CA LYS A 31 6.25 -5.72 2.50
C LYS A 31 7.35 -4.65 2.41
N ASN A 32 8.41 -4.91 1.64
CA ASN A 32 9.57 -4.04 1.52
C ASN A 32 9.49 -3.09 0.32
N ILE A 33 8.64 -3.40 -0.67
CA ILE A 33 8.49 -2.59 -1.89
C ILE A 33 7.03 -2.23 -2.07
N GLN A 34 6.76 -0.92 -2.07
CA GLN A 34 5.45 -0.37 -2.41
C GLN A 34 5.46 0.37 -3.72
N ILE A 35 4.39 0.19 -4.48
CA ILE A 35 4.20 0.73 -5.82
C ILE A 35 3.20 1.87 -5.73
N ILE A 36 3.52 3.00 -6.36
CA ILE A 36 2.57 4.07 -6.63
C ILE A 36 2.28 4.01 -8.13
N PHE A 37 1.00 3.88 -8.49
CA PHE A 37 0.58 3.79 -9.88
C PHE A 37 0.52 5.17 -10.54
N GLN A 38 0.69 5.22 -11.87
CA GLN A 38 0.63 6.47 -12.64
C GLN A 38 -0.76 7.12 -12.59
N ASP A 39 -1.82 6.30 -12.60
CA ASP A 39 -3.17 6.72 -12.25
C ASP A 39 -3.48 6.24 -10.82
N PRO A 40 -3.25 7.07 -9.79
CA PRO A 40 -3.48 6.67 -8.42
C PRO A 40 -4.97 6.45 -8.15
N TYR A 41 -5.87 7.22 -8.78
CA TYR A 41 -7.31 7.13 -8.55
C TYR A 41 -7.89 5.80 -9.01
N ALA A 42 -7.51 5.33 -10.19
CA ALA A 42 -7.94 4.03 -10.71
C ALA A 42 -7.49 2.84 -9.84
N SER A 43 -6.48 3.04 -8.98
CA SER A 43 -5.97 1.99 -8.09
C SER A 43 -6.68 1.90 -6.73
N LEU A 44 -7.58 2.84 -6.41
CA LEU A 44 -8.32 2.90 -5.15
C LEU A 44 -9.72 2.26 -5.30
N ASP A 45 -10.21 1.55 -4.27
CA ASP A 45 -11.62 1.13 -4.24
C ASP A 45 -12.50 2.36 -3.94
N PRO A 46 -13.36 2.81 -4.88
CA PRO A 46 -14.15 4.02 -4.71
C PRO A 46 -15.22 3.90 -3.61
N ARG A 47 -15.48 2.68 -3.12
CA ARG A 47 -16.46 2.42 -2.05
C ARG A 47 -15.83 2.48 -0.66
N MET A 48 -14.51 2.61 -0.56
CA MET A 48 -13.79 2.72 0.71
C MET A 48 -13.45 4.18 0.99
N THR A 49 -13.51 4.57 2.27
CA THR A 49 -13.01 5.88 2.68
C THR A 49 -11.47 5.89 2.63
N ILE A 50 -10.86 7.07 2.59
CA ILE A 50 -9.39 7.20 2.67
C ILE A 50 -8.85 6.54 3.94
N GLY A 51 -9.56 6.67 5.06
CA GLY A 51 -9.20 6.02 6.32
C GLY A 51 -9.18 4.50 6.20
N ASP A 52 -10.16 3.91 5.51
CA ASP A 52 -10.23 2.47 5.28
C ASP A 52 -9.13 1.99 4.34
N ILE A 53 -8.89 2.73 3.25
CA ILE A 53 -7.82 2.44 2.27
C ILE A 53 -6.45 2.42 2.96
N ILE A 54 -6.17 3.39 3.84
CA ILE A 54 -4.91 3.44 4.59
C ILE A 54 -4.87 2.33 5.68
N ALA A 55 -6.00 2.02 6.32
CA ALA A 55 -6.07 1.02 7.37
C ALA A 55 -5.94 -0.41 6.85
N GLU A 56 -6.43 -0.71 5.66
CA GLU A 56 -6.44 -2.04 5.06
C GLU A 56 -5.05 -2.70 5.03
N PRO A 57 -3.99 -2.10 4.45
CA PRO A 57 -2.67 -2.72 4.42
C PRO A 57 -2.07 -2.89 5.82
N ILE A 58 -2.40 -2.02 6.77
CA ILE A 58 -1.98 -2.14 8.18
C ILE A 58 -2.59 -3.39 8.81
N LYS A 59 -3.89 -3.61 8.60
CA LYS A 59 -4.64 -4.77 9.12
C LYS A 59 -4.19 -6.07 8.45
N ILE A 60 -4.15 -6.12 7.11
CA ILE A 60 -3.78 -7.32 6.34
C ILE A 60 -2.36 -7.80 6.69
N ASN A 61 -1.43 -6.87 6.86
CA ASN A 61 -0.05 -7.20 7.19
C ASN A 61 0.21 -7.41 8.68
N ASN A 62 -0.83 -7.32 9.53
CA ASN A 62 -0.74 -7.43 10.98
C ASN A 62 0.26 -6.46 11.63
N ILE A 63 0.29 -5.21 11.13
CA ILE A 63 1.23 -4.18 11.61
C ILE A 63 0.73 -3.57 12.94
N ALA A 64 -0.58 -3.45 13.12
CA ALA A 64 -1.22 -2.92 14.32
C ALA A 64 -2.63 -3.50 14.49
N LYS A 65 -3.20 -3.39 15.70
CA LYS A 65 -4.57 -3.88 16.01
C LYS A 65 -5.36 -2.87 16.84
N GLY A 66 -6.69 -2.95 16.74
CA GLY A 66 -7.61 -2.10 17.51
C GLY A 66 -7.31 -0.61 17.33
N ALA A 67 -7.30 0.13 18.44
CA ALA A 67 -7.07 1.58 18.46
C ALA A 67 -5.69 2.01 17.92
N GLU A 68 -4.70 1.12 17.85
CA GLU A 68 -3.39 1.47 17.29
C GLU A 68 -3.45 1.67 15.77
N VAL A 69 -4.35 0.97 15.07
CA VAL A 69 -4.57 1.17 13.63
C VAL A 69 -5.00 2.61 13.37
N GLU A 70 -5.97 3.09 14.15
CA GLU A 70 -6.53 4.44 14.05
C GLU A 70 -5.46 5.52 14.26
N LYS A 71 -4.60 5.34 15.27
CA LYS A 71 -3.48 6.25 15.53
C LYS A 71 -2.49 6.30 14.37
N ARG A 72 -2.22 5.16 13.73
CA ARG A 72 -1.31 5.09 12.58
C ARG A 72 -1.92 5.73 11.33
N VAL A 73 -3.21 5.50 11.08
CA VAL A 73 -3.93 6.16 9.98
C VAL A 73 -3.86 7.68 10.15
N GLN A 74 -4.16 8.18 11.35
CA GLN A 74 -4.07 9.62 11.64
C GLN A 74 -2.66 10.17 11.36
N LYS A 75 -1.64 9.49 11.88
CA LYS A 75 -0.25 9.90 11.69
C LYS A 75 0.17 9.92 10.21
N LEU A 76 -0.32 8.98 9.41
CA LEU A 76 -0.05 8.94 7.97
C LEU A 76 -0.72 10.09 7.23
N LEU A 77 -1.95 10.46 7.59
CA LEU A 77 -2.64 11.64 7.07
C LEU A 77 -1.87 12.92 7.40
N ASP A 78 -1.40 13.05 8.65
CA ASP A 78 -0.63 14.20 9.09
C ASP A 78 0.69 14.35 8.29
N TYR A 79 1.37 13.24 7.99
CA TYR A 79 2.61 13.23 7.20
C TYR A 79 2.44 13.73 5.77
N VAL A 80 1.24 13.61 5.21
CA VAL A 80 0.92 14.10 3.85
C VAL A 80 0.15 15.42 3.87
N GLY A 81 0.06 16.07 5.03
CA GLY A 81 -0.61 17.36 5.18
C GLY A 81 -2.13 17.30 5.15
N LEU A 82 -2.73 16.11 5.33
CA LEU A 82 -4.17 15.93 5.37
C LEU A 82 -4.68 15.95 6.82
N ALA A 83 -5.62 16.85 7.10
CA ALA A 83 -6.31 16.89 8.40
C ALA A 83 -7.10 15.61 8.69
N SER A 84 -7.26 15.27 9.98
CA SER A 84 -7.96 14.08 10.48
C SER A 84 -9.35 13.82 9.88
N TYR A 85 -10.14 14.88 9.66
CA TYR A 85 -11.49 14.76 9.11
C TYR A 85 -11.50 14.26 7.64
N HIS A 86 -10.39 14.34 6.93
CA HIS A 86 -10.26 13.79 5.57
C HIS A 86 -10.37 12.27 5.53
N ARG A 87 -10.17 11.57 6.66
CA ARG A 87 -10.21 10.10 6.65
C ARG A 87 -11.57 9.55 6.27
N ASN A 88 -12.65 10.28 6.55
CA ASN A 88 -14.02 9.83 6.26
C ASN A 88 -14.45 10.16 4.83
N ARG A 89 -13.60 10.83 4.06
CA ARG A 89 -13.86 11.14 2.65
C ARG A 89 -13.55 9.96 1.76
N TYR A 90 -14.19 9.92 0.60
CA TYR A 90 -13.94 8.98 -0.48
C TYR A 90 -12.90 9.53 -1.45
N PRO A 91 -12.23 8.66 -2.25
CA PRO A 91 -11.23 9.09 -3.23
C PRO A 91 -11.70 10.22 -4.17
N HIS A 92 -12.95 10.17 -4.64
CA HIS A 92 -13.50 11.17 -5.57
C HIS A 92 -13.72 12.56 -4.96
N GLU A 93 -13.58 12.70 -3.64
CA GLU A 93 -13.70 13.98 -2.92
C GLU A 93 -12.35 14.70 -2.76
N PHE A 94 -11.29 14.17 -3.36
CA PHE A 94 -9.98 14.82 -3.46
C PHE A 94 -9.77 15.36 -4.86
N SER A 95 -9.16 16.55 -4.96
CA SER A 95 -8.60 17.03 -6.21
C SER A 95 -7.27 16.32 -6.45
N GLY A 96 -7.08 15.78 -7.66
CA GLY A 96 -5.81 15.19 -8.11
C GLY A 96 -4.61 16.11 -7.99
#